data_AF-A0A1E7W687-F1
#
_entry.id   AF-A0A1E7W687-F1
#
_cell.length_a   1.000
_cell.length_b   1.000
_cell.length_c   1.000
_cell.angle_alpha   90.00
_cell.angle_beta   90.00
_cell.angle_gamma   90.00
#
_symmetry.space_group_name_H-M   'P 1'
#
loop_
_entity.id
_entity.type
_entity.pdbx_description
1 polymer ?
#
loop_
_entity_poly.entity_id
_entity_poly.type
_entity_poly.pdbx_seq_one_letter_code
_entity_poly.pdbx_strand_id
1 'polypeptide(L)'
;MGTFALQIAAWVQKTKDDTDKVVRYCLASIDGRLVSRSPVGDAKYWKHAPPKGYVGGRFRGNWQMSVGSPATGALNIIDQDGKATIAAHAGIVAAAKAGEVFYLMNNLPYASRIEKGWSRQAPVGLVALTVVEWSNIVDAAVNGVRAGTSSADFAQGYQSYSI
;
A
#
# COMPACT_ATOMS: atom_id res chain seq x y z
N MET A 1 -27.56 -23.87 -20.94
CA MET A 1 -28.40 -22.84 -20.28
C MET A 1 -28.03 -22.82 -18.81
N GLY A 2 -27.37 -21.76 -18.33
CA GLY A 2 -27.11 -21.59 -16.90
C GLY A 2 -28.38 -21.08 -16.21
N THR A 3 -28.75 -21.66 -15.06
CA THR A 3 -29.94 -21.23 -14.29
C THR A 3 -29.73 -19.84 -13.68
N PHE A 4 -30.81 -19.09 -13.41
CA PHE A 4 -30.77 -17.79 -12.72
C PHE A 4 -29.93 -17.81 -11.43
N ALA A 5 -30.00 -18.92 -10.68
CA ALA A 5 -29.21 -19.12 -9.47
C ALA A 5 -27.69 -19.07 -9.72
N LEU A 6 -27.21 -19.62 -10.84
CA LEU A 6 -25.78 -19.55 -11.22
C LEU A 6 -25.34 -18.11 -11.51
N GLN A 7 -26.23 -17.28 -12.07
CA GLN A 7 -25.95 -15.87 -12.36
C GLN A 7 -25.78 -15.06 -11.09
N ILE A 8 -26.69 -15.25 -10.13
CA ILE A 8 -26.62 -14.60 -8.83
C ILE A 8 -25.36 -15.03 -8.09
N ALA A 9 -25.01 -16.32 -8.12
CA ALA A 9 -23.77 -16.81 -7.53
C ALA A 9 -22.53 -16.16 -8.16
N ALA A 10 -22.48 -16.07 -9.50
CA ALA A 10 -21.39 -15.42 -10.22
C ALA A 10 -21.28 -13.93 -9.89
N TRP A 11 -22.42 -13.22 -9.83
CA TRP A 11 -22.45 -11.81 -9.44
C TRP A 11 -21.93 -11.60 -8.02
N VAL A 12 -22.41 -12.41 -7.05
CA VAL A 12 -21.94 -12.36 -5.66
C VAL A 12 -20.43 -12.59 -5.58
N GLN A 13 -19.90 -13.57 -6.33
CA GLN A 13 -18.47 -13.85 -6.34
C GLN A 13 -17.68 -12.67 -6.91
N LYS A 14 -18.12 -12.10 -8.04
CA LYS A 14 -17.50 -10.91 -8.63
C LYS A 14 -17.47 -9.74 -7.65
N THR A 15 -18.56 -9.48 -6.93
CA THR A 15 -18.62 -8.40 -5.94
C THR A 15 -17.62 -8.61 -4.80
N LYS A 16 -17.45 -9.85 -4.33
CA LYS A 16 -16.43 -10.18 -3.33
C LYS A 16 -15.03 -9.92 -3.87
N ASP A 17 -14.74 -10.41 -5.07
CA ASP A 17 -13.43 -10.25 -5.71
C ASP A 17 -13.09 -8.77 -5.96
N ASP A 18 -14.07 -7.97 -6.38
CA ASP A 18 -13.88 -6.53 -6.60
C ASP A 18 -13.64 -5.79 -5.29
N THR A 19 -14.32 -6.19 -4.20
CA THR A 19 -14.06 -5.63 -2.86
C THR A 19 -12.63 -5.92 -2.42
N ASP A 20 -12.15 -7.16 -2.61
CA ASP A 20 -10.76 -7.52 -2.32
C ASP A 20 -9.79 -6.68 -3.17
N LYS A 21 -10.03 -6.51 -4.47
CA LYS A 21 -9.18 -5.67 -5.34
C LYS A 21 -9.07 -4.23 -4.84
N VAL A 22 -10.17 -3.63 -4.40
CA VAL A 22 -10.14 -2.26 -3.84
C VAL A 22 -9.21 -2.21 -2.63
N VAL A 23 -9.30 -3.18 -1.72
CA VAL A 23 -8.40 -3.26 -0.55
C VAL A 23 -6.94 -3.37 -0.98
N ARG A 24 -6.63 -4.24 -1.95
CA ARG A 24 -5.27 -4.42 -2.49
C ARG A 24 -4.71 -3.13 -3.07
N TYR A 25 -5.51 -2.40 -3.85
CA TYR A 25 -5.10 -1.13 -4.45
C TYR A 25 -4.91 -0.02 -3.42
N CYS A 26 -5.76 0.04 -2.39
CA CYS A 26 -5.56 0.95 -1.26
C CYS A 26 -4.27 0.64 -0.51
N LEU A 27 -4.00 -0.63 -0.18
CA LEU A 27 -2.78 -1.05 0.50
C LEU A 27 -1.52 -0.73 -0.31
N ALA A 28 -1.49 -1.10 -1.59
CA ALA A 28 -0.37 -0.80 -2.48
C ALA A 28 -0.13 0.72 -2.60
N SER A 29 -1.21 1.50 -2.63
CA SER A 29 -1.17 2.96 -2.73
C SER A 29 -0.64 3.63 -1.46
N ILE A 30 -1.00 3.14 -0.28
CA ILE A 30 -0.47 3.60 1.01
C ILE A 30 1.01 3.22 1.09
N ASP A 31 1.33 1.96 0.82
CA ASP A 31 2.69 1.42 0.90
C ASP A 31 3.65 2.19 -0.02
N GLY A 32 3.27 2.34 -1.29
CA GLY A 32 4.05 3.10 -2.27
C GLY A 32 4.31 4.55 -1.83
N ARG A 33 3.33 5.22 -1.23
CA ARG A 33 3.49 6.59 -0.71
C ARG A 33 4.45 6.64 0.48
N LEU A 34 4.27 5.76 1.46
CA LEU A 34 5.11 5.74 2.65
C LEU A 34 6.56 5.44 2.27
N VAL A 35 6.81 4.43 1.44
CA VAL A 35 8.15 4.07 0.99
C VAL A 35 8.78 5.18 0.12
N SER A 36 8.08 5.69 -0.89
CA SER A 36 8.65 6.70 -1.80
C SER A 36 8.98 8.03 -1.11
N ARG A 37 8.12 8.48 -0.19
CA ARG A 37 8.31 9.74 0.57
C ARG A 37 9.31 9.60 1.71
N SER A 38 9.59 8.36 2.12
CA SER A 38 10.47 8.10 3.25
C SER A 38 11.86 8.68 3.02
N PRO A 39 12.43 9.38 4.02
CA PRO A 39 13.75 9.94 3.90
C PRO A 39 14.82 8.87 3.64
N VAL A 40 15.76 9.19 2.75
CA VAL A 40 16.96 8.40 2.52
C VAL A 40 18.19 9.04 3.15
N GLY A 41 18.02 10.01 4.05
CA GLY A 41 19.15 10.75 4.63
C GLY A 41 19.67 11.82 3.68
N ASP A 42 20.15 12.91 4.27
CA ASP A 42 20.64 14.08 3.54
C ASP A 42 21.85 14.66 4.27
N ALA A 43 22.99 14.01 4.05
CA ALA A 43 24.24 14.31 4.72
C ALA A 43 24.70 15.76 4.56
N LYS A 44 24.26 16.45 3.50
CA LYS A 44 24.59 17.85 3.21
C LYS A 44 24.16 18.81 4.32
N TYR A 45 23.06 18.49 5.03
CA TYR A 45 22.49 19.38 6.04
C TYR A 45 22.73 18.90 7.48
N TRP A 46 23.62 17.91 7.66
CA TRP A 46 23.94 17.40 8.98
C TRP A 46 25.00 18.27 9.66
N LYS A 47 24.91 18.41 10.98
CA LYS A 47 25.91 19.15 11.79
C LYS A 47 27.30 18.52 11.71
N HIS A 48 27.36 17.19 11.55
CA HIS A 48 28.59 16.43 11.39
C HIS A 48 28.52 15.64 10.09
N ALA A 49 29.68 15.54 9.42
CA ALA A 49 29.81 14.71 8.23
C ALA A 49 29.39 13.27 8.53
N PRO A 50 28.75 12.58 7.58
CA PRO A 50 28.40 11.18 7.76
C PRO A 50 29.68 10.34 7.89
N PRO A 51 29.61 9.17 8.56
CA PRO A 51 30.71 8.20 8.55
C PRO A 51 31.13 7.86 7.12
N LYS A 52 32.42 7.53 6.94
CA LYS A 52 32.94 7.10 5.63
C LYS A 52 32.15 5.88 5.14
N GLY A 53 31.61 5.95 3.93
CA GLY A 53 30.80 4.87 3.34
C GLY A 53 29.34 4.84 3.79
N TYR A 54 28.83 5.88 4.46
CA TYR A 54 27.41 5.96 4.80
C TYR A 54 26.52 5.91 3.56
N VAL A 55 25.58 4.97 3.56
CA VAL A 55 24.53 4.87 2.56
C VAL A 55 23.18 5.12 3.21
N GLY A 56 22.45 6.05 2.62
CA GLY A 56 21.12 6.44 3.02
C GLY A 56 20.05 5.39 2.75
N GLY A 57 18.86 5.50 3.37
CA GLY A 57 17.71 4.64 3.03
C GLY A 57 17.33 3.59 4.07
N ARG A 58 17.97 3.56 5.23
CA ARG A 58 17.55 2.66 6.33
C ARG A 58 16.13 2.92 6.82
N PHE A 59 15.71 4.19 6.84
CA PHE A 59 14.36 4.54 7.25
C PHE A 59 13.31 4.00 6.26
N ARG A 60 13.53 4.24 4.97
CA ARG A 60 12.72 3.69 3.88
C ARG A 60 12.65 2.16 3.94
N GLY A 61 13.79 1.50 4.14
CA GLY A 61 13.92 0.04 4.27
C GLY A 61 13.29 -0.59 5.51
N ASN A 62 12.73 0.19 6.43
CA ASN A 62 12.18 -0.31 7.70
C ASN A 62 10.65 -0.36 7.76
N TRP A 63 9.96 0.03 6.69
CA TRP A 63 8.54 -0.24 6.59
C TRP A 63 8.32 -1.74 6.53
N GLN A 64 7.46 -2.22 7.42
CA GLN A 64 7.10 -3.62 7.57
C GLN A 64 5.59 -3.74 7.50
N MET A 65 5.09 -4.45 6.49
CA MET A 65 3.69 -4.78 6.36
C MET A 65 3.37 -6.11 7.06
N SER A 66 2.26 -6.18 7.78
CA SER A 66 1.83 -7.38 8.53
C SER A 66 0.30 -7.45 8.63
N VAL A 67 -0.24 -8.66 8.87
CA VAL A 67 -1.69 -8.91 8.97
C VAL A 67 -2.03 -9.39 10.39
N GLY A 68 -3.12 -8.88 10.96
CA GLY A 68 -3.67 -9.30 12.25
C GLY A 68 -2.92 -8.77 13.48
N SER A 69 -1.59 -8.66 13.42
CA SER A 69 -0.77 -8.07 14.49
C SER A 69 0.37 -7.20 13.91
N PRO A 70 0.79 -6.14 14.60
CA PRO A 70 1.85 -5.26 14.14
C PRO A 70 3.22 -5.93 14.21
N ALA A 71 4.01 -5.80 13.13
CA ALA A 71 5.41 -6.19 13.13
C ALA A 71 6.20 -5.47 14.23
N THR A 72 7.09 -6.20 14.90
CA THR A 72 7.94 -5.70 15.99
C THR A 72 9.41 -5.66 15.58
N GLY A 73 10.19 -4.80 16.21
CA GLY A 73 11.63 -4.71 15.97
C GLY A 73 11.98 -3.93 14.70
N ALA A 74 13.23 -3.50 14.62
CA ALA A 74 13.77 -2.73 13.51
C ALA A 74 14.66 -3.61 12.62
N LEU A 75 14.62 -3.36 11.32
CA LEU A 75 15.43 -4.07 10.34
C LEU A 75 16.78 -3.36 10.12
N ASN A 76 17.79 -4.14 9.76
CA ASN A 76 19.10 -3.62 9.33
C ASN A 76 19.22 -3.65 7.80
N ILE A 77 18.19 -3.11 7.13
CA ILE A 77 18.11 -3.00 5.68
C ILE A 77 18.36 -1.55 5.27
N ILE A 78 19.17 -1.37 4.23
CA ILE A 78 19.36 -0.09 3.54
C ILE A 78 18.68 -0.22 2.18
N ASP A 79 17.64 0.57 1.96
CA ASP A 79 16.89 0.56 0.70
C ASP A 79 16.76 2.00 0.17
N GLN A 80 17.63 2.35 -0.78
CA GLN A 80 17.71 3.70 -1.33
C GLN A 80 16.60 4.00 -2.32
N ASP A 81 16.10 3.02 -3.07
CA ASP A 81 15.08 3.23 -4.09
C ASP A 81 13.70 2.74 -3.66
N GLY A 82 13.61 1.99 -2.56
CA GLY A 82 12.38 1.47 -2.00
C GLY A 82 11.93 0.14 -2.61
N LYS A 83 12.64 -0.39 -3.62
CA LYS A 83 12.19 -1.56 -4.36
C LYS A 83 12.21 -2.82 -3.51
N ALA A 84 13.23 -2.99 -2.67
CA ALA A 84 13.33 -4.16 -1.81
C ALA A 84 12.18 -4.18 -0.78
N THR A 85 11.84 -3.01 -0.25
CA THR A 85 10.74 -2.83 0.70
C THR A 85 9.39 -3.15 0.06
N ILE A 86 9.10 -2.58 -1.12
CA ILE A 86 7.85 -2.86 -1.85
C ILE A 86 7.77 -4.34 -2.26
N ALA A 87 8.87 -4.94 -2.71
CA ALA A 87 8.90 -6.36 -3.05
C ALA A 87 8.59 -7.25 -1.85
N ALA A 88 9.07 -6.90 -0.64
CA ALA A 88 8.78 -7.64 0.59
C ALA A 88 7.29 -7.58 0.96
N HIS A 89 6.57 -6.53 0.57
CA HIS A 89 5.14 -6.37 0.86
C HIS A 89 4.22 -6.99 -0.20
N ALA A 90 4.74 -7.24 -1.40
CA ALA A 90 3.94 -7.66 -2.56
C ALA A 90 3.10 -8.92 -2.30
N GLY A 91 3.62 -9.89 -1.55
CA GLY A 91 2.89 -11.10 -1.18
C GLY A 91 1.68 -10.84 -0.29
N ILE A 92 1.82 -9.95 0.70
CA ILE A 92 0.74 -9.56 1.61
C ILE A 92 -0.34 -8.80 0.83
N VAL A 93 0.08 -7.84 0.00
CA VAL A 93 -0.84 -7.08 -0.85
C VAL A 93 -1.59 -8.00 -1.81
N ALA A 94 -0.93 -8.96 -2.45
CA ALA A 94 -1.58 -9.88 -3.39
C ALA A 94 -2.61 -10.79 -2.71
N ALA A 95 -2.36 -11.19 -1.46
CA ALA A 95 -3.23 -12.07 -0.69
C ALA A 95 -4.33 -11.34 0.08
N ALA A 96 -4.26 -10.01 0.19
CA ALA A 96 -5.14 -9.21 1.02
C ALA A 96 -6.62 -9.36 0.65
N LYS A 97 -7.46 -9.46 1.69
CA LYS A 97 -8.91 -9.60 1.62
C LYS A 97 -9.63 -8.53 2.43
N ALA A 98 -10.85 -8.24 2.04
CA ALA A 98 -11.73 -7.37 2.80
C ALA A 98 -12.07 -7.97 4.17
N GLY A 99 -12.04 -7.12 5.20
CA GLY A 99 -12.27 -7.50 6.60
C GLY A 99 -11.02 -7.87 7.38
N GLU A 100 -9.86 -7.99 6.73
CA GLU A 100 -8.58 -8.16 7.42
C GLU A 100 -8.04 -6.82 7.96
N VAL A 101 -7.19 -6.90 9.00
CA VAL A 101 -6.50 -5.74 9.57
C VAL A 101 -5.04 -5.78 9.17
N PHE A 102 -4.58 -4.73 8.50
CA PHE A 102 -3.21 -4.57 8.02
C PHE A 102 -2.47 -3.51 8.83
N TYR A 103 -1.21 -3.78 9.14
CA TYR A 103 -0.32 -2.87 9.83
C TYR A 103 0.87 -2.53 8.94
N LEU A 104 1.19 -1.24 8.80
CA LEU A 104 2.45 -0.78 8.24
C LEU A 104 3.25 -0.10 9.35
N MET A 105 4.36 -0.72 9.72
CA MET A 105 5.16 -0.33 10.87
C MET A 105 6.54 0.16 10.46
N ASN A 106 6.98 1.26 11.04
CA ASN A 106 8.39 1.68 11.01
C ASN A 106 8.89 1.81 12.44
N ASN A 107 9.58 0.77 12.92
CA ASN A 107 9.94 0.62 14.33
C ASN A 107 11.29 1.24 14.71
N LEU A 108 11.86 2.07 13.83
CA LEU A 108 13.10 2.75 14.15
C LEU A 108 12.88 3.75 15.30
N PRO A 109 13.80 3.87 16.27
CA PRO A 109 13.65 4.79 17.41
C PRO A 109 13.51 6.28 17.05
N TYR A 110 13.70 6.63 15.77
CA TYR A 110 13.53 7.98 15.25
C TYR A 110 12.34 8.15 14.30
N ALA A 111 11.54 7.11 14.08
CA ALA A 111 10.37 7.18 13.20
C ALA A 111 9.37 8.24 13.64
N SER A 112 9.03 8.27 14.93
CA SER A 112 8.14 9.31 15.49
C SER A 112 8.68 10.73 15.33
N ARG A 113 10.01 10.92 15.34
CA ARG A 113 10.62 12.23 15.09
C ARG A 113 10.47 12.64 13.62
N ILE A 114 10.71 11.72 12.69
CA ILE A 114 10.51 11.97 11.25
C ILE A 114 9.04 12.32 10.98
N GLU A 115 8.11 11.59 11.58
CA GLU A 115 6.67 11.87 11.43
C GLU A 115 6.29 13.27 11.93
N LYS A 116 7.04 13.80 12.91
CA LYS A 116 6.85 15.15 13.47
C LYS A 116 7.72 16.21 12.77
N GLY A 117 8.18 15.97 11.55
CA GLY A 117 8.89 16.97 10.75
C GLY A 117 10.40 17.06 10.98
N TRP A 118 11.03 16.09 11.65
CA TRP A 118 12.48 16.13 11.92
C TRP A 118 13.34 16.02 10.66
N SER A 119 12.80 15.46 9.58
CA SER A 119 13.46 15.42 8.28
C SER A 119 12.94 16.50 7.35
N ARG A 120 13.85 17.20 6.68
CA ARG A 120 13.50 18.12 5.59
C ARG A 120 12.80 17.43 4.42
N GLN A 121 13.02 16.12 4.25
CA GLN A 121 12.36 15.29 3.24
C GLN A 121 10.94 14.87 3.68
N ALA A 122 10.58 15.04 4.96
CA ALA A 122 9.28 14.70 5.53
C ALA A 122 8.79 15.79 6.51
N PRO A 123 8.62 17.05 6.07
CA PRO A 123 8.38 18.19 6.95
C PRO A 123 7.02 18.13 7.67
N VAL A 124 6.03 17.46 7.08
CA VAL A 124 4.65 17.33 7.61
C VAL A 124 4.32 15.90 8.05
N GLY A 125 5.33 15.03 8.15
CA GLY A 125 5.14 13.61 8.36
C GLY A 125 4.75 12.85 7.09
N LEU A 126 4.85 11.53 7.17
CA LEU A 126 4.61 10.61 6.06
C LEU A 126 3.24 9.97 6.22
N VAL A 127 2.94 9.49 7.42
CA VAL A 127 1.67 8.86 7.76
C VAL A 127 0.56 9.91 7.78
N ALA A 128 0.77 11.05 8.41
CA ALA A 128 -0.18 12.15 8.46
C ALA A 128 -0.58 12.63 7.05
N LEU A 129 0.39 12.84 6.17
CA LEU A 129 0.11 13.21 4.77
C LEU A 129 -0.67 12.12 4.04
N THR A 130 -0.34 10.85 4.29
CA THR A 130 -1.04 9.72 3.64
C THR A 130 -2.48 9.57 4.15
N VAL A 131 -2.74 9.88 5.42
CA VAL A 131 -4.09 9.94 6.00
C VAL A 131 -4.92 11.07 5.40
N VAL A 132 -4.32 12.25 5.18
CA VAL A 132 -5.01 13.37 4.49
C VAL A 132 -5.42 12.96 3.07
N GLU A 133 -4.61 12.14 2.40
CA GLU A 133 -4.89 11.65 1.04
C GLU A 133 -5.81 10.43 0.98
N TRP A 134 -6.30 9.93 2.12
CA TRP A 134 -7.03 8.66 2.20
C TRP A 134 -8.22 8.59 1.25
N SER A 135 -9.08 9.61 1.22
CA SER A 135 -10.24 9.63 0.32
C SER A 135 -9.82 9.52 -1.15
N ASN A 136 -8.79 10.26 -1.57
CA ASN A 136 -8.27 10.19 -2.93
C ASN A 136 -7.70 8.80 -3.27
N ILE A 137 -7.08 8.13 -2.29
CA ILE A 137 -6.57 6.76 -2.45
C ILE A 137 -7.72 5.79 -2.71
N VAL A 138 -8.78 5.87 -1.88
CA VAL A 138 -9.96 5.02 -2.00
C VAL A 138 -10.68 5.28 -3.32
N ASP A 139 -10.90 6.53 -3.69
CA ASP A 139 -11.56 6.90 -4.94
C ASP A 139 -10.79 6.40 -6.16
N ALA A 140 -9.46 6.54 -6.16
CA ALA A 140 -8.61 6.01 -7.22
C ALA A 140 -8.68 4.48 -7.31
N ALA A 141 -8.65 3.77 -6.17
CA ALA A 141 -8.77 2.32 -6.13
C ALA A 141 -10.13 1.85 -6.68
N VAL A 142 -11.23 2.45 -6.23
CA VAL A 142 -12.59 2.15 -6.70
C VAL A 142 -12.72 2.42 -8.18
N ASN A 143 -12.27 3.58 -8.66
CA ASN A 143 -12.34 3.93 -10.08
C ASN A 143 -11.47 3.00 -10.94
N GLY A 144 -10.30 2.57 -10.43
CA GLY A 144 -9.46 1.58 -11.11
C GLY A 144 -10.14 0.22 -11.27
N VAL A 145 -10.79 -0.30 -10.21
CA VAL A 145 -11.57 -1.55 -10.28
C VAL A 145 -12.77 -1.42 -11.22
N ARG A 146 -13.45 -0.27 -11.19
CA ARG A 146 -14.58 0.02 -12.09
C ARG A 146 -14.14 0.11 -13.54
N ALA A 147 -13.04 0.79 -13.85
CA ALA A 147 -12.52 0.91 -15.22
C ALA A 147 -12.04 -0.44 -15.78
N GLY A 148 -11.48 -1.29 -14.92
CA GLY A 148 -11.13 -2.68 -15.26
C GLY A 148 -12.33 -3.63 -15.36
N THR A 149 -13.53 -3.18 -14.96
CA THR A 149 -14.79 -3.89 -15.20
C THR A 149 -15.46 -3.25 -16.42
N SER A 150 -15.32 -3.86 -17.58
CA SER A 150 -15.88 -3.31 -18.81
C SER A 150 -17.41 -3.48 -18.86
N SER A 151 -18.07 -2.65 -19.67
CA SER A 151 -19.46 -2.88 -20.07
C SER A 151 -19.62 -4.22 -20.79
N ALA A 152 -18.57 -4.74 -21.43
CA ALA A 152 -18.53 -6.07 -22.00
C ALA A 152 -18.52 -7.17 -20.93
N ASP A 153 -17.88 -7.00 -19.78
CA ASP A 153 -17.94 -7.97 -18.67
C ASP A 153 -19.34 -8.02 -18.04
N PHE A 154 -20.03 -6.87 -17.98
CA PHE A 154 -21.44 -6.79 -17.61
C PHE A 154 -22.36 -7.37 -18.69
N ALA A 155 -22.10 -7.08 -19.96
CA ALA A 155 -22.89 -7.56 -21.09
C ALA A 155 -22.64 -9.03 -21.41
N GLN A 156 -21.47 -9.61 -21.08
CA GLN A 156 -21.16 -11.03 -21.26
C GLN A 156 -21.84 -11.87 -20.18
N GLY A 157 -22.05 -11.29 -18.99
CA GLY A 157 -23.15 -11.66 -18.13
C GLY A 157 -24.45 -11.63 -18.93
N TYR A 158 -24.96 -10.45 -19.29
CA TYR A 158 -26.27 -10.31 -19.94
C TYR A 158 -26.53 -11.18 -21.21
N GLN A 159 -25.54 -11.40 -22.07
CA GLN A 159 -25.64 -12.13 -23.33
C GLN A 159 -25.60 -13.64 -23.18
N SER A 160 -25.06 -14.17 -22.08
CA SER A 160 -25.22 -15.60 -21.76
C SER A 160 -26.64 -15.93 -21.27
N TYR A 161 -27.54 -14.93 -21.26
CA TYR A 161 -28.91 -14.99 -20.77
C TYR A 161 -29.96 -14.55 -21.80
N SER A 162 -29.63 -14.46 -23.10
CA SER A 162 -30.68 -14.34 -24.12
C SER A 162 -31.52 -15.63 -24.12
N ILE A 163 -32.82 -15.49 -23.85
CA ILE A 163 -33.83 -16.56 -23.87
C ILE A 163 -33.91 -17.17 -25.27
#